data_AF-A0A369L2H9-F1
#
_entry.id   AF-A0A369L2H9-F1
#
_cell.length_a   1.000
_cell.length_b   1.000
_cell.length_c   1.000
_cell.angle_alpha   90.00
_cell.angle_beta   90.00
_cell.angle_gamma   90.00
#
_symmetry.space_group_name_H-M   'P 1'
#
loop_
_entity.id
_entity.type
_entity.pdbx_description
1 polymer ?
#
loop_
_entity_poly.entity_id
_entity_poly.type
_entity_poly.pdbx_seq_one_letter_code
_entity_poly.pdbx_strand_id
1 'polypeptide(L)'
;MHKHVEWDDPGADSVMRHYEKNPIGYSDPGPGDILSARYQGVVVRIRVDAYVDSTSIGEVVALINPGTGKRRQLAGKLAKGDIVRLPDASRAFEPTGGDKDDEDDDPT
;
A
#
# COMPACT_ATOMS: atom_id res chain seq x y z
N MET A 1 -11.41 -15.05 -9.36
CA MET A 1 -10.26 -14.85 -10.28
C MET A 1 -9.52 -13.61 -9.82
N HIS A 2 -8.22 -13.70 -9.55
CA HIS A 2 -7.42 -12.53 -9.14
C HIS A 2 -6.97 -11.74 -10.36
N LYS A 3 -6.89 -10.41 -10.22
CA LYS A 3 -6.34 -9.54 -11.25
C LYS A 3 -4.82 -9.57 -11.19
N HIS A 4 -4.19 -9.77 -12.35
CA HIS A 4 -2.74 -9.63 -12.46
C HIS A 4 -2.37 -8.15 -12.43
N VAL A 5 -1.40 -7.79 -11.59
CA VAL A 5 -0.91 -6.43 -11.39
C VAL A 5 0.61 -6.46 -11.44
N GLU A 6 1.18 -5.59 -12.27
CA GLU A 6 2.61 -5.29 -12.26
C GLU A 6 2.83 -4.16 -11.25
N TRP A 7 3.32 -4.50 -10.06
CA TRP A 7 3.59 -3.54 -9.01
C TRP A 7 4.87 -2.74 -9.32
N ASP A 8 4.88 -1.47 -8.95
CA ASP A 8 6.10 -0.67 -9.03
C ASP A 8 7.10 -1.16 -7.97
N ASP A 9 8.40 -0.95 -8.22
CA ASP A 9 9.45 -1.20 -7.23
C ASP A 9 9.27 -0.23 -6.04
N PRO A 10 9.16 -0.72 -4.79
CA PRO A 10 9.01 0.13 -3.62
C PRO A 10 10.28 0.92 -3.26
N GLY A 11 11.46 0.54 -3.76
CA GLY A 11 12.71 1.27 -3.57
C GLY A 11 13.07 1.53 -2.11
N ALA A 12 13.13 2.81 -1.72
CA ALA A 12 13.43 3.20 -0.34
C ALA A 12 12.28 2.91 0.64
N ASP A 13 11.05 2.80 0.14
CA ASP A 13 9.85 2.55 0.95
C ASP A 13 9.60 1.05 1.18
N SER A 14 10.50 0.17 0.72
CA SER A 14 10.35 -1.29 0.84
C SER A 14 10.23 -1.73 2.28
N VAL A 15 9.13 -2.43 2.59
CA VAL A 15 8.92 -3.07 3.90
C VAL A 15 9.98 -4.13 4.15
N MET A 16 10.29 -4.95 3.14
CA MET A 16 11.29 -6.02 3.28
C MET A 16 12.67 -5.46 3.59
N ARG A 17 13.11 -4.44 2.85
CA ARG A 17 14.41 -3.79 3.08
C ARG A 17 14.54 -3.17 4.47
N HIS A 18 13.44 -2.69 5.05
CA HIS A 18 13.43 -2.16 6.40
C HIS A 18 13.72 -3.26 7.44
N TYR A 19 13.02 -4.39 7.34
CA TYR A 19 13.14 -5.49 8.30
C TYR A 19 14.36 -6.40 8.07
N GLU A 20 15.00 -6.33 6.90
CA GLU A 20 16.31 -6.98 6.66
C GLU A 20 17.38 -6.54 7.67
N LYS A 21 17.36 -5.27 8.08
CA LYS A 21 18.36 -4.70 9.00
C LYS A 21 18.01 -4.92 10.47
N ASN A 22 16.72 -5.00 10.78
CA ASN A 22 16.21 -5.22 12.12
C ASN A 22 14.89 -6.01 12.04
N PRO A 23 14.91 -7.33 12.28
CA PRO A 23 13.71 -8.17 12.14
C PRO A 23 12.72 -7.99 13.29
N ILE A 24 13.06 -7.23 14.33
CA ILE A 24 12.17 -7.00 15.48
C ILE A 24 10.91 -6.29 15.01
N GLY A 25 9.75 -6.90 15.29
CA GLY A 25 8.45 -6.36 14.91
C GLY A 25 7.94 -6.77 13.53
N TYR A 26 8.72 -7.56 12.76
CA TYR A 26 8.21 -8.19 11.55
C TYR A 26 7.24 -9.32 11.90
N SER A 27 6.06 -9.31 11.29
CA SER A 27 5.12 -10.43 11.31
C SER A 27 4.59 -10.66 9.91
N ASP A 28 4.30 -11.94 9.62
CA ASP A 28 3.60 -12.30 8.38
C ASP A 28 2.20 -11.68 8.36
N PRO A 29 1.70 -11.25 7.19
CA PRO A 29 0.35 -10.69 7.07
C PRO A 29 -0.74 -11.71 7.40
N GLY A 30 -1.74 -11.27 8.15
CA GLY A 30 -2.95 -12.03 8.47
C GLY A 30 -4.20 -11.48 7.78
N PRO A 31 -5.29 -12.28 7.72
CA PRO A 31 -6.58 -11.79 7.23
C PRO A 31 -7.05 -10.55 8.01
N GLY A 32 -7.49 -9.51 7.28
CA GLY A 32 -7.91 -8.22 7.83
C GLY A 32 -6.82 -7.15 7.85
N ASP A 33 -5.54 -7.52 7.76
CA ASP A 33 -4.44 -6.56 7.70
C ASP A 33 -4.56 -5.67 6.47
N ILE A 34 -4.12 -4.41 6.61
CA ILE A 34 -4.04 -3.47 5.49
C ILE A 34 -2.57 -3.31 5.10
N LEU A 35 -2.25 -3.80 3.91
CA LEU A 35 -0.93 -3.63 3.30
C LEU A 35 -0.96 -2.55 2.24
N SER A 36 0.20 -1.94 2.00
CA SER A 36 0.36 -0.91 0.99
C SER A 36 1.41 -1.31 -0.05
N ALA A 37 1.18 -0.86 -1.28
CA ALA A 37 2.06 -1.08 -2.43
C ALA A 37 2.01 0.14 -3.37
N ARG A 38 2.78 0.10 -4.46
CA ARG A 38 2.83 1.14 -5.49
C ARG A 38 2.39 0.57 -6.83
N TYR A 39 1.52 1.29 -7.54
CA TYR A 39 1.10 0.94 -8.90
C TYR A 39 0.97 2.19 -9.75
N GLN A 40 1.77 2.34 -10.81
CA GLN A 40 1.78 3.52 -11.67
C GLN A 40 1.87 4.83 -10.88
N GLY A 41 2.68 4.85 -9.81
CA GLY A 41 2.88 6.01 -8.95
C GLY A 41 1.71 6.35 -8.00
N VAL A 42 0.67 5.51 -7.91
CA VAL A 42 -0.35 5.62 -6.86
C VAL A 42 -0.08 4.66 -5.71
N VAL A 43 -0.50 5.04 -4.50
CA VAL A 43 -0.51 4.15 -3.34
C VAL A 43 -1.75 3.28 -3.42
N VAL A 44 -1.57 1.97 -3.29
CA VAL A 44 -2.66 0.98 -3.28
C VAL A 44 -2.72 0.35 -1.90
N ARG A 45 -3.88 0.44 -1.23
CA ARG A 45 -4.14 -0.28 0.02
C ARG A 45 -4.91 -1.57 -0.28
N ILE A 46 -4.45 -2.67 0.29
CA ILE A 46 -5.01 -4.00 0.09
C ILE A 46 -5.38 -4.57 1.45
N ARG A 47 -6.65 -4.96 1.60
CA ARG A 47 -7.09 -5.74 2.76
C ARG A 47 -6.81 -7.21 2.48
N VAL A 48 -6.00 -7.82 3.33
CA VAL A 48 -5.58 -9.22 3.15
C VAL A 48 -6.74 -10.17 3.48
N ASP A 49 -6.97 -11.13 2.60
CA ASP A 49 -7.88 -12.26 2.81
C ASP A 49 -7.11 -13.54 3.14
N ALA A 50 -5.94 -13.73 2.52
CA ALA A 50 -5.05 -14.87 2.73
C ALA A 50 -3.59 -14.51 2.46
N TYR A 51 -2.67 -15.26 3.04
CA TYR A 51 -1.23 -15.13 2.80
C TYR A 51 -0.63 -16.52 2.55
N VAL A 52 0.01 -16.70 1.40
CA VAL A 52 0.57 -17.99 0.95
C VAL A 52 1.84 -17.70 0.17
N ASP A 53 2.93 -18.42 0.46
CA ASP A 53 4.21 -18.34 -0.26
C ASP A 53 4.70 -16.90 -0.49
N SER A 54 4.83 -16.12 0.60
CA SER A 54 5.28 -14.71 0.57
C SER A 54 4.44 -13.80 -0.33
N THR A 55 3.17 -14.16 -0.51
CA THR A 55 2.21 -13.41 -1.32
C THR A 55 0.89 -13.25 -0.56
N SER A 56 0.50 -12.01 -0.32
CA SER A 56 -0.83 -11.69 0.18
C SER A 56 -1.84 -11.68 -0.97
N ILE A 57 -3.01 -12.24 -0.73
CA ILE A 57 -4.17 -12.18 -1.62
C ILE A 57 -5.21 -11.33 -0.91
N GLY A 58 -5.77 -10.34 -1.59
CA GLY A 58 -6.71 -9.43 -0.93
C GLY A 58 -7.38 -8.43 -1.85
N GLU A 59 -8.37 -7.72 -1.30
CA GLU A 59 -9.16 -6.70 -1.98
C GLU A 59 -8.46 -5.34 -1.98
N VAL A 60 -8.43 -4.66 -3.12
CA VAL A 60 -8.03 -3.24 -3.20
C VAL A 60 -9.09 -2.37 -2.54
N VAL A 61 -8.78 -1.84 -1.36
CA VAL A 61 -9.71 -1.01 -0.58
C VAL A 61 -9.50 0.49 -0.80
N ALA A 62 -8.33 0.91 -1.29
CA ALA A 62 -8.09 2.30 -1.67
C ALA A 62 -7.00 2.45 -2.75
N LEU A 63 -7.19 3.45 -3.61
CA LEU A 63 -6.18 3.98 -4.53
C LEU A 63 -5.99 5.46 -4.17
N ILE A 64 -4.76 5.89 -3.88
CA ILE A 64 -4.47 7.20 -3.31
C ILE A 64 -3.36 7.88 -4.12
N ASN A 65 -3.59 9.13 -4.53
CA ASN A 65 -2.53 9.95 -5.10
C ASN A 65 -1.58 10.43 -3.98
N PRO A 66 -0.30 10.04 -3.99
CA PRO A 66 0.61 10.32 -2.88
C PRO A 66 0.89 11.80 -2.68
N GLY A 67 0.86 12.62 -3.74
CA GLY A 67 1.13 14.06 -3.64
C GLY A 67 -0.05 14.90 -3.16
N THR A 68 -1.27 14.35 -3.13
CA THR A 68 -2.49 15.10 -2.76
C THR A 68 -3.37 14.41 -1.72
N GLY A 69 -3.10 13.14 -1.38
CA GLY A 69 -3.97 12.33 -0.52
C GLY A 69 -5.33 11.96 -1.15
N LYS A 70 -5.65 12.45 -2.36
CA LYS A 70 -6.95 12.22 -2.98
C LYS A 70 -7.15 10.75 -3.35
N ARG A 71 -8.29 10.20 -2.93
CA ARG A 71 -8.73 8.84 -3.27
C ARG A 71 -9.30 8.78 -4.68
N ARG A 72 -9.07 7.66 -5.37
CA ARG A 72 -9.58 7.37 -6.71
C ARG A 72 -10.32 6.03 -6.70
N GLN A 73 -11.28 5.88 -7.62
CA GLN A 73 -11.94 4.59 -7.86
C GLN A 73 -11.17 3.72 -8.84
N LEU A 74 -10.34 4.32 -9.71
CA LEU A 74 -9.59 3.66 -10.78
C LEU A 74 -8.21 4.32 -10.94
N ALA A 75 -7.19 3.52 -11.17
CA ALA A 75 -5.86 3.91 -11.62
C ALA A 75 -5.41 2.93 -12.70
N GLY A 76 -5.10 3.41 -13.91
CA GLY A 76 -4.78 2.52 -15.03
C GLY A 76 -5.87 1.48 -15.25
N LYS A 77 -5.51 0.20 -15.11
CA LYS A 77 -6.47 -0.92 -15.18
C LYS A 77 -6.98 -1.36 -13.82
N LEU A 78 -6.43 -0.89 -12.70
CA LEU A 78 -6.75 -1.34 -11.35
C LEU A 78 -7.86 -0.49 -10.72
N ALA A 79 -8.88 -1.13 -10.17
CA ALA A 79 -10.02 -0.49 -9.53
C ALA A 79 -10.11 -0.87 -8.04
N LYS A 80 -10.77 -0.01 -7.26
CA LYS A 80 -11.22 -0.38 -5.93
C LYS A 80 -12.18 -1.58 -6.02
N GLY A 81 -11.99 -2.57 -5.15
CA GLY A 81 -12.76 -3.82 -5.12
C GLY A 81 -12.13 -4.96 -5.92
N ASP A 82 -11.08 -4.71 -6.71
CA ASP A 82 -10.35 -5.78 -7.39
C ASP A 82 -9.64 -6.68 -6.37
N ILE A 83 -9.73 -8.00 -6.52
CA ILE A 83 -8.91 -8.95 -5.75
C ILE A 83 -7.58 -9.15 -6.46
N VAL A 84 -6.48 -8.94 -5.75
CA VAL A 84 -5.11 -8.93 -6.30
C VAL A 84 -4.19 -9.86 -5.52
N ARG A 85 -3.02 -10.14 -6.11
CA ARG A 85 -1.88 -10.77 -5.44
C ARG A 85 -0.81 -9.72 -5.21
N LEU A 86 -0.33 -9.60 -3.97
CA LEU A 86 0.75 -8.72 -3.56
C LEU A 86 1.93 -9.54 -3.02
N PRO A 87 3.01 -9.69 -3.79
CA PRO A 87 4.25 -10.26 -3.27
C PRO A 87 4.87 -9.37 -2.19
N ASP A 88 5.52 -9.97 -1.19
CA ASP A 88 6.19 -9.22 -0.12
C ASP A 88 7.23 -8.23 -0.65
N ALA A 89 7.96 -8.61 -1.71
CA ALA A 89 8.95 -7.77 -2.37
C ALA A 89 8.37 -6.46 -2.93
N SER A 90 7.05 -6.40 -3.17
CA SER A 90 6.34 -5.21 -3.66
C SER A 90 5.67 -4.39 -2.56
N ARG A 91 5.74 -4.83 -1.29
CA ARG A 91 5.17 -4.08 -0.16
C ARG A 91 5.95 -2.81 0.08
N ALA A 92 5.22 -1.71 0.21
CA ALA A 92 5.73 -0.39 0.47
C ALA A 92 5.08 0.21 1.73
N PHE A 93 5.87 0.88 2.56
CA PHE A 93 5.31 1.82 3.53
C PHE A 93 4.53 2.92 2.80
N GLU A 94 3.56 3.52 3.48
CA GLU A 94 2.88 4.67 2.91
C GLU A 94 3.81 5.89 2.92
N PRO A 95 3.71 6.77 1.90
CA PRO A 95 4.39 8.04 1.98
C PRO A 95 3.87 8.74 3.24
N THR A 96 4.77 9.16 4.12
CA THR A 96 4.45 10.18 5.10
C THR A 96 4.16 11.42 4.28
N GLY A 97 2.88 11.69 4.00
CA GLY A 97 2.48 12.89 3.29
C GLY A 97 3.20 14.06 3.93
N GLY A 98 3.77 14.97 3.13
CA GLY A 98 4.21 16.23 3.69
C GLY A 98 3.01 16.82 4.39
N ASP A 99 3.07 16.85 5.73
CA ASP A 99 2.21 17.68 6.54
C ASP A 99 2.38 19.07 5.94
N LYS A 100 1.41 19.49 5.12
CA LYS A 100 1.10 20.90 5.11
C LYS A 100 0.47 21.07 6.46
N ASP A 101 1.26 21.63 7.37
CA ASP A 101 0.76 22.31 8.55
C ASP A 101 -0.40 23.19 8.05
N ASP A 102 -1.62 22.70 8.23
CA ASP A 102 -2.77 23.57 8.27
C ASP A 102 -2.53 24.37 9.56
N GLU A 103 -1.88 25.54 9.42
CA GLU A 103 -1.89 26.60 10.41
C GLU A 103 -3.36 26.85 10.76
N ASP A 104 -3.83 26.22 11.83
CA ASP A 104 -5.05 26.62 12.52
C ASP A 104 -4.82 28.05 13.03
N ASP A 105 -5.26 28.99 12.18
CA ASP A 105 -5.45 30.40 12.47
C ASP A 105 -6.31 30.52 13.74
N ASP A 106 -5.66 30.90 14.84
CA ASP A 106 -6.26 31.10 16.16
C ASP A 106 -7.21 32.30 16.06
N PRO A 107 -8.54 32.14 16.21
CA PRO A 107 -9.43 33.30 16.18
C PRO A 107 -9.37 34.02 17.53
N THR A 108 -8.72 35.19 17.52
CA THR A 108 -8.80 36.25 18.53
C THR A 108 -10.22 36.63 18.93
#